data_AF-A0AAE3AJG0-F1
#
_entry.id   AF-A0AAE3AJG0-F1
#
_cell.length_a   1.000
_cell.length_b   1.000
_cell.length_c   1.000
_cell.angle_alpha   90.00
_cell.angle_beta   90.00
_cell.angle_gamma   90.00
#
_symmetry.space_group_name_H-M   'P 1'
#
loop_
_entity.id
_entity.type
_entity.pdbx_description
1 polymer ?
#
loop_
_entity_poly.entity_id
_entity_poly.type
_entity_poly.pdbx_seq_one_letter_code
_entity_poly.pdbx_strand_id
1 'polypeptide(L)'
;MKPIEELRTNKDVAEWCRDFLRITDELSPELAIADRAERNYLMALVGFLVEWCPRKDLSLESLAALLSLAEARENDENFKSALDLMFVQIEEGEAYRYVAEYHQYLWVPSKYRRNSDGMKPADRKGLIGSEDFALLCWDSVNHLPAIRRISLKASLTSRLIDFKYLREAEAPAYTHGVSNDIFDHEFDDDDDDIPAFSFPEA
;
A
#
# COMPACT_ATOMS: atom_id res chain seq x y z
N MET A 1 -9.81 2.77 -13.60
CA MET A 1 -9.06 3.32 -12.45
C MET A 1 -7.58 3.38 -12.83
N LYS A 2 -6.91 4.50 -12.56
CA LYS A 2 -5.47 4.68 -12.86
C LYS A 2 -4.60 3.85 -11.90
N PRO A 3 -3.42 3.34 -12.30
CA PRO A 3 -2.47 2.76 -11.36
C PRO A 3 -2.08 3.75 -10.24
N ILE A 4 -1.88 3.26 -9.02
CA ILE A 4 -1.58 4.10 -7.84
C ILE A 4 -0.23 4.83 -8.01
N GLU A 5 0.72 4.19 -8.69
CA GLU A 5 2.07 4.67 -8.98
C GLU A 5 2.07 5.94 -9.86
N GLU A 6 0.97 6.15 -10.59
CA GLU A 6 0.80 7.26 -11.51
C GLU A 6 0.07 8.47 -10.91
N LEU A 7 -0.37 8.42 -9.66
CA LEU A 7 -1.02 9.58 -9.00
C LEU A 7 0.01 10.70 -8.77
N ARG A 8 -0.36 11.94 -9.10
CA ARG A 8 0.51 13.13 -8.98
C ARG A 8 -0.13 14.30 -8.26
N THR A 9 -1.46 14.39 -8.26
CA THR A 9 -2.19 15.55 -7.75
C THR A 9 -3.27 15.13 -6.75
N ASN A 10 -3.73 16.08 -5.93
CA ASN A 10 -4.88 15.86 -5.03
C ASN A 10 -6.13 15.40 -5.79
N LYS A 11 -6.30 15.86 -7.04
CA LYS A 11 -7.38 15.40 -7.91
C LYS A 11 -7.23 13.91 -8.25
N ASP A 12 -6.02 13.49 -8.65
CA ASP A 12 -5.75 12.07 -8.93
C ASP A 12 -6.04 11.21 -7.68
N VAL A 13 -5.60 11.66 -6.50
CA VAL A 13 -5.87 10.97 -5.23
C VAL A 13 -7.37 10.82 -4.99
N ALA A 14 -8.14 11.90 -5.13
CA ALA A 14 -9.57 11.89 -4.88
C ALA A 14 -10.33 10.99 -5.87
N GLU A 15 -9.95 11.03 -7.15
CA GLU A 15 -10.54 10.18 -8.19
C GLU A 15 -10.18 8.71 -7.97
N TRP A 16 -8.93 8.41 -7.65
CA TRP A 16 -8.47 7.06 -7.36
C TRP A 16 -9.17 6.46 -6.14
N CYS A 17 -9.29 7.21 -5.04
CA CYS A 17 -9.98 6.74 -3.83
C CYS A 17 -11.47 6.45 -4.08
N ARG A 18 -12.14 7.32 -4.86
CA ARG A 18 -13.54 7.10 -5.25
C ARG A 18 -13.67 5.83 -6.10
N ASP A 19 -12.81 5.66 -7.09
CA ASP A 19 -12.86 4.49 -7.97
C ASP A 19 -12.53 3.19 -7.21
N PHE A 20 -11.54 3.22 -6.30
CA PHE A 20 -11.18 2.10 -5.43
C PHE A 20 -12.36 1.65 -4.56
N LEU A 21 -13.02 2.60 -3.88
CA LEU A 21 -14.17 2.29 -3.03
C LEU A 21 -15.33 1.75 -3.85
N ARG A 22 -15.61 2.33 -5.03
CA ARG A 22 -16.65 1.83 -5.92
C ARG A 22 -16.38 0.38 -6.37
N ILE A 23 -15.16 0.07 -6.78
CA ILE A 23 -14.78 -1.29 -7.20
C ILE A 23 -14.92 -2.27 -6.03
N THR A 24 -14.46 -1.90 -4.84
CA THR A 24 -14.52 -2.79 -3.67
C THR A 24 -15.94 -2.93 -3.10
N ASP A 25 -16.80 -1.92 -3.26
CA ASP A 25 -18.24 -2.03 -2.99
C ASP A 25 -18.91 -3.05 -3.94
N GLU A 26 -18.51 -3.10 -5.21
CA GLU A 26 -19.02 -4.08 -6.19
C GLU A 26 -18.55 -5.52 -5.87
N LEU A 27 -17.36 -5.69 -5.28
CA LEU A 27 -16.85 -7.00 -4.83
C LEU A 27 -17.56 -7.52 -3.58
N SER A 28 -17.97 -6.62 -2.69
CA SER A 28 -18.63 -6.96 -1.42
C SER A 28 -19.88 -6.09 -1.19
N PRO A 29 -20.96 -6.27 -1.98
CA PRO A 29 -22.15 -5.39 -1.93
C PRO A 29 -22.84 -5.38 -0.56
N GLU A 30 -22.75 -6.48 0.20
CA GLU A 30 -23.33 -6.60 1.53
C GLU A 30 -22.61 -5.74 2.58
N LEU A 31 -21.35 -5.38 2.31
CA LEU A 31 -20.50 -4.52 3.14
C LEU A 31 -20.37 -3.10 2.58
N ALA A 32 -21.01 -2.81 1.43
CA ALA A 32 -20.96 -1.52 0.78
C ALA A 32 -21.67 -0.46 1.64
N ILE A 33 -20.87 0.42 2.26
CA ILE A 33 -21.37 1.53 3.07
C ILE A 33 -20.80 2.82 2.46
N ALA A 34 -21.68 3.78 2.16
CA ALA A 34 -21.27 5.13 1.75
C ALA A 34 -20.73 5.93 2.96
N ASP A 35 -19.54 5.58 3.44
CA ASP A 35 -18.92 6.19 4.61
C ASP A 35 -17.94 7.31 4.22
N ARG A 36 -18.29 8.54 4.58
CA ARG A 36 -17.43 9.71 4.34
C ARG A 36 -16.10 9.61 5.10
N ALA A 37 -16.09 9.03 6.31
CA ALA A 37 -14.89 8.92 7.11
C ALA A 37 -13.91 7.91 6.51
N GLU A 38 -14.40 6.78 6.00
CA GLU A 38 -13.58 5.79 5.30
C GLU A 38 -12.92 6.39 4.05
N ARG A 39 -13.70 7.11 3.25
CA ARG A 39 -13.16 7.81 2.07
C ARG A 39 -12.10 8.84 2.43
N ASN A 40 -12.35 9.67 3.43
CA ASN A 40 -11.37 10.65 3.87
C ASN A 40 -10.13 9.98 4.44
N TYR A 41 -10.28 8.87 5.16
CA TYR A 41 -9.14 8.13 5.68
C TYR A 41 -8.26 7.58 4.56
N LEU A 42 -8.87 6.96 3.55
CA LEU A 42 -8.15 6.49 2.36
C LEU A 42 -7.45 7.65 1.63
N MET A 43 -8.15 8.79 1.44
CA MET A 43 -7.55 9.98 0.83
C MET A 43 -6.37 10.53 1.63
N ALA A 44 -6.43 10.51 2.97
CA ALA A 44 -5.33 10.92 3.83
C ALA A 44 -4.10 10.03 3.62
N LEU A 45 -4.28 8.71 3.64
CA LEU A 45 -3.19 7.74 3.46
C LEU A 45 -2.55 7.83 2.07
N VAL A 46 -3.38 7.85 1.02
CA VAL A 46 -2.88 7.93 -0.37
C VAL A 46 -2.27 9.30 -0.64
N GLY A 47 -2.88 10.38 -0.16
CA GLY A 47 -2.33 11.74 -0.24
C GLY A 47 -0.98 11.84 0.46
N PHE A 48 -0.84 11.20 1.64
CA PHE A 48 0.42 11.13 2.35
C PHE A 48 1.51 10.43 1.54
N LEU A 49 1.22 9.27 0.93
CA LEU A 49 2.17 8.58 0.06
C LEU A 49 2.55 9.41 -1.17
N VAL A 50 1.59 10.16 -1.76
CA VAL A 50 1.82 10.98 -2.95
C VAL A 50 2.71 12.19 -2.65
N GLU A 51 2.48 12.87 -1.53
CA GLU A 51 3.14 14.15 -1.22
C GLU A 51 4.36 14.03 -0.31
N TRP A 52 4.42 13.04 0.58
CA TRP A 52 5.42 12.99 1.66
C TRP A 52 6.35 11.78 1.62
N CYS A 53 6.03 10.76 0.83
CA CYS A 53 6.90 9.60 0.61
C CYS A 53 7.68 9.71 -0.71
N PRO A 54 8.84 9.04 -0.83
CA PRO A 54 9.52 8.88 -2.10
C PRO A 54 8.61 8.23 -3.14
N ARG A 55 8.68 8.69 -4.40
CA ARG A 55 7.82 8.20 -5.49
C ARG A 55 7.88 6.69 -5.72
N LYS A 56 9.03 6.07 -5.47
CA LYS A 56 9.24 4.62 -5.58
C LYS A 56 8.45 3.82 -4.53
N ASP A 57 8.04 4.47 -3.44
CA ASP A 57 7.32 3.85 -2.34
C ASP A 57 5.81 4.07 -2.48
N LEU A 58 5.32 4.74 -3.54
CA LEU A 58 3.89 4.85 -3.80
C LEU A 58 3.37 3.54 -4.43
N SER A 59 2.89 2.64 -3.60
CA SER A 59 2.32 1.36 -4.01
C SER A 59 1.19 0.89 -3.07
N LEU A 60 0.50 -0.20 -3.44
CA LEU A 60 -0.51 -0.81 -2.57
C LEU A 60 0.11 -1.45 -1.31
N GLU A 61 1.37 -1.88 -1.38
CA GLU A 61 2.13 -2.44 -0.24
C GLU A 61 2.39 -1.35 0.80
N SER A 62 2.81 -0.16 0.37
CA SER A 62 3.01 0.97 1.28
C SER A 62 1.70 1.45 1.90
N LEU A 63 0.60 1.41 1.15
CA LEU A 63 -0.73 1.69 1.71
C LEU A 63 -1.11 0.67 2.80
N ALA A 64 -0.86 -0.62 2.57
CA ALA A 64 -1.05 -1.66 3.59
C ALA A 64 -0.14 -1.44 4.81
N ALA A 65 1.10 -0.99 4.59
CA ALA A 65 2.02 -0.65 5.67
C ALA A 65 1.55 0.54 6.50
N LEU A 66 0.99 1.59 5.89
CA LEU A 66 0.39 2.70 6.66
C LEU A 66 -0.80 2.23 7.51
N LEU A 67 -1.66 1.38 6.96
CA LEU A 67 -2.77 0.79 7.72
C LEU A 67 -2.28 -0.05 8.89
N SER A 68 -1.19 -0.81 8.73
CA SER A 68 -0.65 -1.61 9.84
C SER A 68 -0.12 -0.73 10.98
N LEU A 69 0.45 0.43 10.67
CA LEU A 69 0.93 1.43 11.64
C LEU A 69 -0.18 2.20 12.38
N ALA A 70 -1.42 2.15 11.89
CA ALA A 70 -2.56 2.88 12.44
C ALA A 70 -3.24 2.13 13.60
N GLU A 71 -2.52 1.91 14.69
CA GLU A 71 -3.09 1.31 15.91
C GLU A 71 -3.98 2.31 16.66
N ALA A 72 -5.12 1.85 17.17
CA ALA A 72 -5.95 2.63 18.09
C ALA A 72 -6.38 1.73 19.24
N ARG A 73 -6.62 2.32 20.41
CA ARG A 73 -6.85 1.59 21.67
C ARG A 73 -8.13 2.07 22.32
N GLU A 74 -9.13 1.19 22.45
CA GLU A 74 -10.42 1.54 23.05
C GLU A 74 -10.31 1.98 24.52
N ASN A 75 -9.26 1.51 25.22
CA ASN A 75 -8.99 1.85 26.60
C ASN A 75 -8.06 3.07 26.79
N ASP A 76 -7.54 3.64 25.70
CA ASP A 76 -6.64 4.81 25.72
C ASP A 76 -6.85 5.68 24.48
N GLU A 77 -7.85 6.57 24.54
CA GLU A 77 -8.18 7.50 23.46
C GLU A 77 -7.06 8.51 23.15
N ASN A 78 -6.11 8.69 24.07
CA ASN A 78 -4.96 9.58 23.90
C ASN A 78 -3.76 8.86 23.27
N PHE A 79 -3.83 7.55 23.08
CA PHE A 79 -2.77 6.78 22.43
C PHE A 79 -2.51 7.33 21.02
N LYS A 80 -1.23 7.61 20.73
CA LYS A 80 -0.77 8.00 19.39
C LYS A 80 -0.05 6.83 18.73
N SER A 81 -0.59 6.41 17.60
CA SER A 81 -0.02 5.40 16.72
C SER A 81 1.23 5.91 15.99
N ALA A 82 1.97 5.01 15.37
CA ALA A 82 3.08 5.41 14.49
C ALA A 82 2.58 6.24 13.31
N LEU A 83 1.41 5.92 12.75
CA LEU A 83 0.78 6.73 11.71
C LEU A 83 0.42 8.14 12.23
N ASP A 84 -0.08 8.25 13.45
CA ASP A 84 -0.45 9.54 14.05
C ASP A 84 0.79 10.42 14.17
N LEU A 85 1.92 9.85 14.59
CA LEU A 85 3.21 10.55 14.66
C LEU A 85 3.77 10.94 13.28
N MET A 86 3.35 10.27 12.21
CA MET A 86 3.68 10.70 10.84
C MET A 86 2.87 11.93 10.43
N PHE A 87 1.59 12.03 10.78
CA PHE A 87 0.82 13.24 10.52
C PHE A 87 1.20 14.41 11.44
N VAL A 88 1.54 14.16 12.70
CA VAL A 88 2.10 15.18 13.61
C VAL A 88 3.38 15.80 13.05
N GLN A 89 4.21 15.03 12.33
CA GLN A 89 5.41 15.57 11.65
C GLN A 89 5.09 16.60 10.55
N ILE A 90 3.88 16.57 9.98
CA ILE A 90 3.39 17.54 9.02
C ILE A 90 2.76 18.71 9.77
N GLU A 91 1.91 18.42 10.75
CA GLU A 91 1.13 19.39 11.53
C GLU A 91 2.00 20.32 12.37
N GLU A 92 2.98 19.78 13.09
CA GLU A 92 3.86 20.53 14.02
C GLU A 92 5.21 20.87 13.39
N GLY A 93 5.56 20.17 12.31
CA GLY A 93 6.88 20.29 11.69
C GLY A 93 8.02 19.69 12.50
N GLU A 94 7.71 18.86 13.50
CA GLU A 94 8.68 18.16 14.36
C GLU A 94 8.46 16.65 14.36
N ALA A 95 9.55 15.89 14.53
CA ALA A 95 9.57 14.45 14.61
C ALA A 95 10.10 14.00 15.96
N TYR A 96 9.41 13.08 16.62
CA TYR A 96 9.92 12.45 17.83
C TYR A 96 10.93 11.35 17.48
N ARG A 97 12.23 11.58 17.77
CA ARG A 97 13.31 10.67 17.38
C ARG A 97 14.34 10.50 18.48
N TYR A 98 14.98 9.35 18.51
CA TYR A 98 16.11 9.09 19.38
C TYR A 98 17.35 9.87 18.92
N VAL A 99 17.92 10.68 19.81
CA VAL A 99 19.11 11.49 19.58
C VAL A 99 20.28 10.88 20.34
N ALA A 100 21.19 10.24 19.61
CA ALA A 100 22.31 9.47 20.18
C ALA A 100 23.25 10.33 21.05
N GLU A 101 23.47 11.59 20.69
CA GLU A 101 24.29 12.54 21.45
C GLU A 101 23.79 12.72 22.88
N TYR A 102 22.47 12.69 23.08
CA TYR A 102 21.83 12.88 24.39
C TYR A 102 21.28 11.58 24.98
N HIS A 103 21.42 10.45 24.29
CA HIS A 103 20.84 9.15 24.66
C HIS A 103 19.34 9.23 25.03
N GLN A 104 18.56 10.06 24.34
CA GLN A 104 17.16 10.31 24.69
C GLN A 104 16.30 10.54 23.45
N TYR A 105 14.99 10.33 23.57
CA TYR A 105 14.04 10.74 22.54
C TYR A 105 13.69 12.21 22.68
N LEU A 106 13.80 12.97 21.59
CA LEU A 106 13.48 14.39 21.52
C LEU A 106 12.62 14.69 20.31
N TRP A 107 11.86 15.77 20.41
CA TRP A 107 11.30 16.45 19.25
C TRP A 107 12.42 17.17 18.51
N VAL A 108 12.60 16.81 17.24
CA VAL A 108 13.59 17.40 16.35
C VAL A 108 12.90 17.88 15.08
N PRO A 109 13.43 18.89 14.37
CA PRO A 109 12.84 19.35 13.12
C PRO A 109 12.55 18.20 12.14
N SER A 110 11.33 18.18 11.61
CA SER A 110 10.89 17.17 10.64
C SER A 110 11.77 17.21 9.38
N LYS A 111 12.08 16.03 8.84
CA LYS A 111 12.83 15.90 7.58
C LYS A 111 11.91 15.87 6.36
N TYR A 112 10.61 16.00 6.55
CA TYR A 112 9.65 15.97 5.46
C TYR A 112 9.85 17.12 4.49
N ARG A 113 9.67 16.78 3.22
CA ARG A 113 9.67 17.68 2.09
C ARG A 113 8.56 17.23 1.16
N ARG A 114 7.61 18.13 0.89
CA ARG A 114 6.49 17.88 0.00
C ARG A 114 6.98 17.71 -1.44
N ASN A 115 6.46 16.70 -2.13
CA ASN A 115 6.89 16.34 -3.47
C ASN A 115 6.48 17.37 -4.54
N SER A 116 5.32 18.01 -4.38
CA SER A 116 4.77 18.93 -5.38
C SER A 116 5.49 20.28 -5.46
N ASP A 117 5.85 20.88 -4.32
CA ASP A 117 6.39 22.25 -4.22
C ASP A 117 7.70 22.35 -3.42
N GLY A 118 8.17 21.25 -2.83
CA GLY A 118 9.37 21.24 -2.00
C GLY A 118 9.19 21.83 -0.60
N MET A 119 7.95 22.14 -0.18
CA MET A 119 7.61 22.69 1.13
C MET A 119 8.11 21.80 2.26
N LYS A 120 8.66 22.41 3.31
CA LYS A 120 9.07 21.70 4.53
C LYS A 120 8.28 22.21 5.73
N PRO A 121 7.57 21.33 6.46
CA PRO A 121 6.86 21.70 7.68
C PRO A 121 7.76 22.38 8.72
N ALA A 122 8.99 21.89 8.89
CA ALA A 122 9.96 22.42 9.86
C ALA A 122 10.33 23.90 9.61
N ASP A 123 10.36 24.34 8.34
CA ASP A 123 10.71 25.73 8.00
C ASP A 123 9.55 26.71 8.31
N ARG A 124 8.37 26.16 8.64
CA ARG A 124 7.09 26.89 8.74
C ARG A 124 6.39 26.69 10.07
N LYS A 125 7.02 25.96 11.01
CA LYS A 125 6.46 25.56 12.31
C LYS A 125 5.19 24.73 12.15
N GLY A 126 5.23 23.80 11.20
CA GLY A 126 4.10 22.96 10.86
C GLY A 126 3.24 23.50 9.74
N LEU A 127 2.14 22.79 9.48
CA LEU A 127 1.15 23.08 8.46
C LEU A 127 -0.25 22.84 9.03
N ILE A 128 -1.24 23.57 8.54
CA ILE A 128 -2.65 23.31 8.89
C ILE A 128 -3.36 22.56 7.75
N GLY A 129 -4.49 21.90 8.04
CA GLY A 129 -5.24 21.15 7.03
C GLY A 129 -5.57 21.94 5.76
N SER A 130 -5.84 23.25 5.83
CA SER A 130 -6.08 24.03 4.61
C SER A 130 -4.86 24.20 3.70
N GLU A 131 -3.65 23.95 4.20
CA GLU A 131 -2.38 24.01 3.47
C GLU A 131 -1.91 22.64 2.94
N ASP A 132 -2.48 21.53 3.43
CA ASP A 132 -2.10 20.17 3.05
C ASP A 132 -3.32 19.25 2.91
N PHE A 133 -3.53 18.70 1.72
CA PHE A 133 -4.70 17.85 1.43
C PHE A 133 -4.74 16.56 2.25
N ALA A 134 -3.59 15.91 2.47
CA ALA A 134 -3.54 14.69 3.25
C ALA A 134 -3.86 14.97 4.72
N LEU A 135 -3.32 16.05 5.27
CA LEU A 135 -3.61 16.52 6.62
C LEU A 135 -5.08 16.92 6.77
N LEU A 136 -5.66 17.66 5.82
CA LEU A 136 -7.09 18.01 5.83
C LEU A 136 -7.98 16.77 5.96
N CYS A 137 -7.68 15.74 5.17
CA CYS A 137 -8.42 14.49 5.20
C CYS A 137 -8.18 13.74 6.53
N TRP A 138 -6.95 13.74 7.03
CA TRP A 138 -6.58 13.12 8.30
C TRP A 138 -7.29 13.76 9.50
N ASP A 139 -7.32 15.08 9.59
CA ASP A 139 -7.96 15.84 10.68
C ASP A 139 -9.45 15.48 10.82
N SER A 140 -10.11 15.20 9.69
CA SER A 140 -11.52 14.79 9.68
C SER A 140 -11.78 13.39 10.26
N VAL A 141 -10.74 12.58 10.45
CA VAL A 141 -10.80 11.17 10.89
C VAL A 141 -10.11 10.97 12.24
N ASN A 142 -9.00 11.66 12.50
CA ASN A 142 -8.15 11.42 13.67
C ASN A 142 -8.85 11.75 15.01
N HIS A 143 -9.80 12.70 15.01
CA HIS A 143 -10.60 13.03 16.18
C HIS A 143 -11.75 12.05 16.47
N LEU A 144 -12.00 11.08 15.58
CA LEU A 144 -13.02 10.07 15.83
C LEU A 144 -12.59 9.14 16.98
N PRO A 145 -13.56 8.60 17.76
CA PRO A 145 -13.26 7.66 18.84
C PRO A 145 -12.43 6.46 18.36
N ALA A 146 -11.60 5.90 19.23
CA ALA A 146 -10.71 4.78 18.90
C ALA A 146 -11.47 3.61 18.24
N ILE A 147 -12.63 3.23 18.77
CA ILE A 147 -13.48 2.17 18.20
C ILE A 147 -13.86 2.44 16.74
N ARG A 148 -14.08 3.72 16.39
CA ARG A 148 -14.40 4.11 15.02
C ARG A 148 -13.17 4.04 14.13
N ARG A 149 -12.00 4.49 14.60
CA ARG A 149 -10.73 4.37 13.84
C ARG A 149 -10.34 2.92 13.59
N ILE A 150 -10.55 2.04 14.59
CA ILE A 150 -10.37 0.58 14.46
C ILE A 150 -11.26 0.03 13.35
N SER A 151 -12.56 0.35 13.37
CA SER A 151 -13.51 -0.07 12.35
C SER A 151 -13.12 0.40 10.94
N LEU A 152 -12.73 1.68 10.80
CA LEU A 152 -12.29 2.23 9.51
C LEU A 152 -11.02 1.56 8.98
N LYS A 153 -10.03 1.32 9.85
CA LYS A 153 -8.82 0.58 9.49
C LYS A 153 -9.15 -0.84 9.03
N ALA A 154 -10.00 -1.56 9.77
CA ALA A 154 -10.37 -2.93 9.43
C ALA A 154 -11.07 -2.99 8.06
N SER A 155 -11.99 -2.06 7.81
CA SER A 155 -12.70 -1.96 6.54
C SER A 155 -11.75 -1.70 5.37
N LEU A 156 -10.89 -0.68 5.46
CA LEU A 156 -9.90 -0.40 4.40
C LEU A 156 -8.90 -1.54 4.20
N THR A 157 -8.53 -2.24 5.27
CA THR A 157 -7.63 -3.40 5.17
C THR A 157 -8.30 -4.53 4.39
N SER A 158 -9.56 -4.85 4.68
CA SER A 158 -10.32 -5.87 3.94
C SER A 158 -10.45 -5.51 2.46
N ARG A 159 -10.88 -4.28 2.17
CA ARG A 159 -11.03 -3.77 0.79
C ARG A 159 -9.72 -3.84 0.01
N LEU A 160 -8.59 -3.55 0.65
CA LEU A 160 -7.28 -3.60 0.02
C LEU A 160 -6.87 -5.04 -0.33
N ILE A 161 -7.22 -6.00 0.52
CA ILE A 161 -7.00 -7.43 0.26
C ILE A 161 -7.85 -7.87 -0.95
N ASP A 162 -9.15 -7.57 -0.95
CA ASP A 162 -10.06 -7.91 -2.05
C ASP A 162 -9.58 -7.32 -3.38
N PHE A 163 -9.16 -6.05 -3.36
CA PHE A 163 -8.63 -5.37 -4.55
C PHE A 163 -7.33 -5.99 -5.06
N LYS A 164 -6.43 -6.45 -4.18
CA LYS A 164 -5.22 -7.16 -4.59
C LYS A 164 -5.54 -8.50 -5.27
N TYR A 165 -6.44 -9.28 -4.69
CA TYR A 165 -6.90 -10.53 -5.29
C TYR A 165 -7.50 -10.33 -6.68
N LEU A 166 -8.34 -9.30 -6.86
CA LEU A 166 -8.90 -8.96 -8.17
C LEU A 166 -7.79 -8.68 -9.19
N ARG A 167 -6.80 -7.86 -8.83
CA ARG A 167 -5.67 -7.53 -9.73
C ARG A 167 -4.81 -8.74 -10.09
N GLU A 168 -4.64 -9.68 -9.17
CA GLU A 168 -3.91 -10.92 -9.40
C GLU A 168 -4.68 -11.87 -10.33
N ALA A 169 -6.01 -11.95 -10.19
CA ALA A 169 -6.87 -12.77 -11.05
C ALA A 169 -6.97 -12.23 -12.49
N GLU A 170 -6.86 -10.92 -12.66
CA GLU A 170 -6.85 -10.26 -13.98
C GLU A 170 -5.48 -10.30 -14.68
N ALA A 171 -4.40 -10.68 -13.97
CA ALA A 171 -3.09 -10.83 -14.57
C ALA A 171 -3.14 -11.98 -15.59
N PRO A 172 -2.65 -11.79 -16.84
CA PRO A 172 -2.66 -12.85 -17.82
C PRO A 172 -1.89 -14.05 -17.27
N ALA A 173 -2.57 -15.19 -17.17
CA ALA A 173 -1.89 -16.46 -16.93
C ALA A 173 -0.84 -16.59 -18.02
N TYR A 174 0.44 -16.41 -17.67
CA TYR A 174 1.52 -16.82 -18.55
C TYR A 174 1.27 -18.30 -18.82
N THR A 175 0.81 -18.59 -20.03
CA THR A 175 0.77 -19.95 -20.56
C THR A 175 2.17 -20.48 -20.38
N HIS A 176 2.34 -21.40 -19.43
CA HIS A 176 3.53 -22.23 -19.38
C HIS A 176 3.61 -22.84 -20.78
N GLY A 177 4.59 -22.38 -21.57
CA GLY A 177 4.74 -22.81 -22.95
C GLY A 177 4.87 -24.31 -22.93
N VAL A 178 3.82 -25.01 -23.33
CA VAL A 178 3.96 -26.38 -23.80
C VAL A 178 4.83 -26.23 -25.04
N SER A 179 6.11 -26.58 -24.90
CA SER A 179 7.01 -26.67 -26.05
C SER A 179 6.36 -27.65 -27.02
N ASN A 180 5.83 -27.15 -28.12
CA ASN A 180 5.53 -27.97 -29.28
C ASN A 180 6.87 -28.29 -29.95
N ASP A 181 7.73 -29.04 -29.26
CA ASP A 181 8.79 -29.77 -29.92
C ASP A 181 8.12 -30.99 -30.54
N ILE A 182 7.70 -30.80 -31.79
CA ILE A 182 7.52 -31.88 -32.74
C ILE A 182 8.87 -32.60 -32.77
N PHE A 183 8.95 -33.75 -32.10
CA PHE A 183 10.02 -34.71 -32.33
C PHE A 183 9.84 -35.22 -33.75
N ASP A 184 10.56 -34.63 -34.70
CA ASP A 184 10.88 -35.27 -35.97
C ASP A 184 11.74 -36.50 -35.64
N HIS A 185 11.08 -37.63 -35.41
CA HIS A 185 11.73 -38.94 -35.47
C HIS A 185 12.00 -39.25 -36.95
N GLU A 186 13.08 -38.69 -37.48
CA GLU A 186 13.75 -39.29 -38.64
C GLU A 186 14.30 -40.65 -38.21
N PHE A 187 13.84 -41.67 -38.94
CA PHE A 187 14.12 -43.08 -38.77
C PHE A 187 15.47 -43.34 -39.47
N ASP A 188 16.56 -43.21 -38.73
CA ASP A 188 17.87 -43.66 -39.22
C ASP A 188 17.96 -45.18 -39.04
N ASP A 189 17.60 -45.89 -40.12
CA ASP A 189 17.95 -47.28 -40.36
C ASP A 189 19.47 -47.39 -40.55
N ASP A 190 20.21 -47.61 -39.47
CA ASP A 190 21.53 -48.21 -39.52
C ASP A 190 21.58 -49.36 -38.50
N ASP A 191 21.13 -50.53 -38.98
CA ASP A 191 21.52 -51.84 -38.48
C ASP A 191 23.05 -51.92 -38.45
N ASP A 192 23.65 -52.08 -37.27
CA ASP A 192 24.86 -52.88 -37.12
C ASP A 192 25.10 -53.29 -35.64
N ASP A 193 25.23 -54.60 -35.46
CA ASP A 193 25.91 -55.32 -34.38
C ASP A 193 25.26 -55.43 -32.98
N ILE A 194 24.33 -56.38 -32.88
CA ILE A 194 23.95 -57.06 -31.63
C ILE A 194 25.03 -58.12 -31.27
N PRO A 195 25.75 -58.03 -30.13
CA PRO A 195 26.56 -59.14 -29.65
C PRO A 195 25.67 -60.17 -28.94
N ALA A 196 25.73 -61.42 -29.42
CA ALA A 196 25.01 -62.56 -28.88
C ALA A 196 25.31 -62.80 -27.38
N PHE A 197 24.27 -62.79 -26.56
CA PHE A 197 24.31 -63.27 -25.17
C PHE A 197 24.27 -64.80 -25.15
N SER A 198 25.37 -65.42 -24.76
CA SER A 198 25.42 -66.85 -24.38
C SER A 198 25.02 -67.00 -22.92
N PHE A 199 23.97 -67.77 -22.66
CA PHE A 199 23.58 -68.24 -21.32
C PHE A 199 24.52 -69.36 -20.84
N PRO A 200 24.82 -69.46 -19.53
CA PRO A 200 25.26 -70.71 -18.93
C PRO A 200 24.06 -71.48 -18.36
N GLU A 201 23.94 -72.76 -18.75
CA GLU A 201 23.13 -73.77 -18.06
C GLU A 201 23.83 -74.24 -16.77
N ALA A 202 23.00 -74.48 -15.74
CA ALA A 202 23.17 -75.29 -14.51
C ALA A 202 24.46 -75.20 -13.70
#